data_AF-A0A1Z8ARA5-F1
#
_entry.id   AF-A0A1Z8ARA5-F1
#
_cell.length_a   1.000
_cell.length_b   1.000
_cell.length_c   1.000
_cell.angle_alpha   90.00
_cell.angle_beta   90.00
_cell.angle_gamma   90.00
#
_symmetry.space_group_name_H-M   'P 1'
#
loop_
_entity.id
_entity.type
_entity.pdbx_description
1 polymer ?
#
loop_
_entity_poly.entity_id
_entity_poly.type
_entity_poly.pdbx_seq_one_letter_code
_entity_poly.pdbx_strand_id
1 'polypeptide(L)'
;MSRQSISFTEPNDEWLKSQVASKEYSSKSEVVNDLIRQARNQRAEIDFIRMKLEKAEKSGISTKTKEEILEIARTRANVKL
;
A
#
# COMPACT_ATOMS: atom_id res chain seq x y z
N MET A 1 -9.53 -6.58 -23.25
CA MET A 1 -8.32 -5.81 -22.87
C MET A 1 -7.84 -5.04 -24.10
N SER A 2 -7.45 -3.77 -23.97
CA SER A 2 -6.77 -3.06 -25.06
C SER A 2 -5.31 -3.49 -25.10
N ARG A 3 -4.80 -3.81 -26.29
CA ARG A 3 -3.39 -4.19 -26.47
C ARG A 3 -2.52 -2.95 -26.37
N GLN A 4 -1.52 -2.98 -25.48
CA GLN A 4 -0.46 -1.98 -25.44
C GLN A 4 0.86 -2.63 -25.82
N SER A 5 1.67 -1.94 -26.62
CA SER A 5 3.03 -2.35 -26.94
C SER A 5 4.00 -1.63 -26.02
N ILE A 6 4.78 -2.39 -25.26
CA ILE A 6 5.72 -1.87 -24.26
C ILE A 6 7.07 -2.54 -24.52
N SER A 7 8.14 -1.75 -24.58
CA SER A 7 9.50 -2.25 -24.71
C SER A 7 10.12 -2.40 -23.32
N PHE A 8 10.74 -3.55 -23.07
CA PHE A 8 11.48 -3.82 -21.84
C PHE A 8 12.98 -3.79 -22.10
N THR A 9 13.75 -3.42 -21.08
CA THR A 9 15.20 -3.65 -21.07
C THR A 9 15.48 -5.16 -21.04
N GLU A 10 16.65 -5.56 -21.52
CA GLU A 10 17.04 -6.97 -21.59
C GLU A 10 16.93 -7.71 -20.23
N PRO A 11 17.43 -7.17 -19.09
CA PRO A 11 17.29 -7.83 -17.80
C PRO A 11 15.83 -8.02 -17.35
N ASN A 12 14.96 -7.06 -17.68
CA ASN A 12 13.54 -7.15 -17.33
C ASN A 12 12.81 -8.18 -18.19
N ASP A 13 13.16 -8.29 -19.48
CA ASP A 13 12.60 -9.31 -20.35
C ASP A 13 13.01 -10.72 -19.92
N GLU A 14 14.28 -10.91 -19.55
CA GLU A 14 14.79 -12.16 -18.99
C GLU A 14 14.10 -12.54 -17.68
N TRP A 15 13.92 -11.58 -16.79
CA TRP A 15 13.17 -11.80 -15.55
C TRP A 15 11.71 -12.16 -15.83
N LEU A 16 11.01 -11.47 -16.74
CA LEU A 16 9.64 -11.83 -17.13
C LEU A 16 9.56 -13.23 -17.75
N LYS A 17 10.56 -13.64 -18.55
CA LYS A 17 10.66 -15.01 -19.08
C LYS A 17 10.82 -16.04 -17.96
N SER A 18 11.62 -15.75 -16.93
CA SER A 18 11.83 -16.68 -15.81
C SER A 18 10.55 -16.90 -14.98
N GLN A 19 9.72 -15.86 -14.81
CA GLN A 19 8.42 -15.97 -14.14
C GLN A 19 7.41 -16.83 -14.90
N VAL A 20 7.45 -16.80 -16.24
CA VAL A 20 6.61 -17.71 -17.04
C VAL A 20 7.19 -19.13 -17.02
N ALA A 21 8.52 -19.26 -17.02
CA ALA A 21 9.20 -20.56 -16.98
C ALA A 21 8.98 -21.31 -15.65
N SER A 22 8.77 -20.60 -14.53
CA SER A 22 8.38 -21.21 -13.26
C SER A 22 6.99 -21.85 -13.27
N LYS A 23 6.20 -21.63 -14.33
CA LYS A 23 4.81 -22.05 -14.50
C LYS A 23 3.83 -21.42 -13.50
N GLU A 24 4.26 -20.41 -12.76
CA GLU A 24 3.38 -19.62 -11.90
C GLU A 24 2.46 -18.70 -12.72
N TYR A 25 2.89 -18.34 -13.93
CA TYR A 25 2.15 -17.47 -14.84
C TYR A 25 2.07 -18.08 -16.23
N SER A 26 0.93 -17.87 -16.91
CA SER A 26 0.67 -18.34 -18.27
C SER A 26 1.32 -17.48 -19.36
N SER A 27 1.62 -16.21 -19.05
CA SER A 27 2.19 -15.27 -20.02
C SER A 27 2.88 -14.08 -19.35
N LYS A 28 3.77 -13.40 -20.10
CA LYS A 28 4.41 -12.15 -19.63
C LYS A 28 3.39 -11.05 -19.32
N SER A 29 2.29 -10.99 -20.09
CA SER A 29 1.22 -10.02 -19.86
C SER A 29 0.50 -10.26 -18.54
N GLU A 30 0.39 -11.52 -18.09
CA GLU A 30 -0.18 -11.85 -16.78
C GLU A 30 0.71 -11.34 -15.65
N VAL A 31 2.02 -11.59 -15.74
CA VAL A 31 3.01 -11.06 -14.77
C VAL A 31 2.93 -9.54 -14.67
N VAL A 32 2.91 -8.85 -15.82
CA VAL A 32 2.82 -7.38 -15.86
C VAL A 32 1.52 -6.88 -15.25
N ASN A 33 0.38 -7.52 -15.56
CA ASN A 33 -0.90 -7.16 -14.97
C ASN A 33 -0.92 -7.35 -13.46
N ASP A 34 -0.29 -8.42 -12.96
CA ASP A 34 -0.20 -8.66 -11.53
C ASP A 34 0.68 -7.62 -10.84
N LEU A 35 1.84 -7.29 -11.40
CA LEU A 35 2.69 -6.20 -10.91
C LEU A 35 1.95 -4.86 -10.87
N ILE A 36 1.12 -4.55 -11.87
CA ILE A 36 0.28 -3.34 -11.87
C ILE A 36 -0.73 -3.37 -10.72
N ARG A 37 -1.34 -4.53 -10.42
CA ARG A 37 -2.25 -4.67 -9.27
C ARG A 37 -1.52 -4.46 -7.95
N GLN A 38 -0.35 -5.09 -7.78
CA GLN A 38 0.47 -4.93 -6.58
C GLN A 38 0.86 -3.46 -6.37
N ALA A 39 1.34 -2.78 -7.41
CA ALA A 39 1.72 -1.36 -7.34
C ALA A 39 0.53 -0.46 -6.99
N ARG A 40 -0.67 -0.74 -7.52
CA ARG A 40 -1.89 0.01 -7.16
C ARG A 40 -2.28 -0.18 -5.69
N ASN A 41 -2.16 -1.40 -5.17
CA ASN A 41 -2.45 -1.69 -3.77
C ASN A 41 -1.47 -0.98 -2.83
N GLN A 42 -0.16 -1.09 -3.12
CA GLN A 42 0.87 -0.37 -2.37
C GLN A 42 0.63 1.14 -2.39
N ARG A 43 0.23 1.69 -3.55
CA ARG A 43 -0.09 3.11 -3.66
C ARG A 43 -1.30 3.50 -2.81
N ALA A 44 -2.35 2.67 -2.78
CA ALA A 44 -3.53 2.90 -1.96
C ALA A 44 -3.19 2.93 -0.46
N GLU A 45 -2.30 2.04 0.00
CA GLU A 45 -1.82 2.04 1.39
C GLU A 45 -1.04 3.31 1.74
N ILE A 46 -0.13 3.73 0.86
CA ILE A 46 0.64 4.98 1.02
C ILE A 46 -0.30 6.18 1.07
N ASP A 47 -1.25 6.26 0.14
CA ASP A 47 -2.18 7.38 0.06
C ASP A 47 -3.13 7.40 1.27
N PHE A 48 -3.50 6.23 1.83
CA PHE A 48 -4.25 6.15 3.08
C PHE A 48 -3.45 6.70 4.26
N ILE A 49 -2.18 6.32 4.40
CA ILE A 49 -1.30 6.85 5.45
C ILE A 49 -1.12 8.36 5.29
N ARG A 50 -0.85 8.82 4.06
CA ARG A 50 -0.70 10.26 3.76
C ARG A 50 -1.94 11.04 4.14
N MET A 51 -3.14 10.55 3.78
CA MET A 51 -4.41 11.18 4.17
C MET A 51 -4.55 11.28 5.70
N LYS A 52 -4.17 10.24 6.45
CA LYS A 52 -4.22 10.27 7.92
C LYS A 52 -3.25 11.30 8.50
N LEU A 53 -2.03 11.39 7.96
CA LEU A 53 -1.03 12.36 8.36
C LEU A 53 -1.49 13.79 8.07
N GLU A 54 -1.97 14.07 6.86
CA GLU A 54 -2.50 15.39 6.50
C GLU A 54 -3.65 15.83 7.41
N LYS A 55 -4.54 14.89 7.77
CA LYS A 55 -5.62 15.16 8.72
C LYS A 55 -5.09 15.49 10.11
N ALA A 56 -4.06 14.76 10.58
CA ALA A 56 -3.45 15.00 11.88
C ALA A 56 -2.72 16.35 11.92
N GLU A 57 -1.94 16.67 10.88
CA GLU A 57 -1.25 17.96 10.75
C GLU A 57 -2.23 19.14 10.76
N LYS A 58 -3.33 19.04 10.01
CA LYS A 58 -4.39 20.06 9.98
C LYS A 58 -5.15 20.17 11.30
N SER A 59 -5.17 19.12 12.12
CA SER A 59 -5.84 19.13 13.43
C SER A 59 -5.04 19.84 14.53
N GLY A 60 -3.80 20.23 14.24
CA GLY A 60 -2.92 20.92 15.18
C GLY A 60 -2.20 19.97 16.15
N ILE A 61 -1.26 20.52 16.92
CA ILE A 61 -0.46 19.77 17.89
C ILE A 61 -1.25 19.66 19.19
N SER A 62 -1.42 18.44 19.69
CA SER A 62 -2.05 18.19 20.99
C SER A 62 -1.14 18.63 22.13
N THR A 63 -1.70 19.36 23.09
CA THR A 63 -1.03 19.75 24.35
C THR A 63 -1.21 18.71 25.46
N LYS A 64 -1.98 17.65 25.22
CA LYS A 64 -2.30 16.62 26.22
C LYS A 64 -1.07 15.80 26.61
N THR A 65 -0.94 15.50 27.90
CA THR A 65 0.10 14.58 28.36
C THR A 65 -0.28 13.13 28.08
N LYS A 66 0.70 12.22 28.23
CA LYS A 66 0.50 10.79 28.06
C LYS A 66 -0.58 10.25 29.01
N GLU A 67 -0.59 10.70 30.26
CA GLU A 67 -1.50 10.28 31.31
C GLU A 67 -2.94 10.70 30.98
N GLU A 68 -3.13 11.92 30.47
CA GLU A 68 -4.44 12.42 30.03
C GLU A 68 -4.96 11.65 28.81
N ILE A 69 -4.09 11.32 27.85
CA ILE A 69 -4.47 10.50 26.67
C ILE A 69 -4.90 9.10 27.11
N LEU A 70 -4.19 8.51 28.07
CA LEU A 70 -4.52 7.19 28.61
C LEU A 70 -5.88 7.20 29.32
N GLU A 71 -6.17 8.23 30.10
CA GLU A 71 -7.45 8.35 30.81
C GLU A 71 -8.62 8.59 29.84
N ILE A 72 -8.41 9.40 28.80
CA ILE A 72 -9.39 9.58 27.70
C ILE A 72 -9.65 8.25 26.99
N ALA A 73 -8.60 7.47 26.71
CA ALA A 73 -8.73 6.18 26.05
C ALA A 73 -9.50 5.17 26.92
N ARG A 74 -9.19 5.09 28.22
CA ARG A 74 -9.90 4.23 29.19
C ARG A 74 -11.37 4.60 29.31
N THR A 75 -11.67 5.90 29.40
CA THR A 75 -13.04 6.42 29.46
C THR A 75 -13.82 6.05 28.19
N ARG A 76 -13.22 6.21 27.00
CA ARG A 76 -13.84 5.84 25.72
C ARG A 76 -14.07 4.33 25.56
N ALA A 77 -13.20 3.52 26.16
CA ALA A 77 -13.31 2.07 26.12
C ALA A 77 -14.35 1.50 27.11
N ASN A 78 -15.03 2.35 27.91
CA ASN A 78 -15.97 1.94 28.96
C ASN A 78 -15.40 0.92 29.96
N VAL A 79 -14.07 0.87 30.12
CA VAL A 79 -13.43 0.08 31.16
C VAL A 79 -13.49 0.90 32.45
N LYS A 80 -14.61 0.81 33.17
CA LYS A 80 -14.71 1.24 34.57
C LYS A 80 -14.18 0.11 35.46
N LEU A 81 -13.34 0.46 36.45
CA LEU A 81 -13.20 -0.35 37.65
C LEU A 81 -14.50 -0.28 38.47
#